data_AF-A0AAW0Y5J8-F1
#
_entry.id   AF-A0AAW0Y5J8-F1
#
_cell.length_a   1.000
_cell.length_b   1.000
_cell.length_c   1.000
_cell.angle_alpha   90.00
_cell.angle_beta   90.00
_cell.angle_gamma   90.00
#
_symmetry.space_group_name_H-M   'P 1'
#
loop_
_entity.id
_entity.type
_entity.pdbx_description
1 polymer ?
#
loop_
_entity_poly.entity_id
_entity_poly.type
_entity_poly.pdbx_seq_one_letter_code
_entity_poly.pdbx_strand_id
1 'polypeptide(L)'
;MTDLTADLESSGIPTLDHRSYVMKVFFPGVTDHPILSDPKLRMNGCRPAMDSAMIQFEQLITNRYFLLAFIESLEAQKTFNIRDKVNVASLLVVSMVGRMEYLTEILRLLLLRLIDKSVATKHPQLMLRRTESVVEKMLTNWMTLCMYTYLKEQAGPSLFLLYKAIKHQVEKGPVDAITHDARYSLSEERLLREQITHSHVVNHPLGA
;
A
#
# COMPACT_ATOMS: atom_id res chain seq x y z
N MET A 1 -29.05 -4.24 -9.52
CA MET A 1 -28.22 -4.63 -8.36
C MET A 1 -28.07 -6.15 -8.33
N THR A 2 -29.17 -6.89 -8.53
CA THR A 2 -29.24 -8.34 -8.73
C THR A 2 -28.30 -8.90 -9.79
N ASP A 3 -28.19 -8.26 -10.97
CA ASP A 3 -27.32 -8.76 -12.05
C ASP A 3 -25.83 -8.70 -11.68
N LEU A 4 -25.44 -7.65 -10.94
CA LEU A 4 -24.06 -7.45 -10.53
C LEU A 4 -23.61 -8.48 -9.49
N THR A 5 -24.50 -8.82 -8.56
CA THR A 5 -24.27 -9.86 -7.55
C THR A 5 -24.23 -11.25 -8.17
N ALA A 6 -25.05 -11.54 -9.17
CA ALA A 6 -25.03 -12.81 -9.90
C ALA A 6 -23.73 -13.01 -10.71
N ASP A 7 -23.24 -11.95 -11.37
CA ASP A 7 -21.94 -11.97 -12.05
C ASP A 7 -20.75 -12.16 -11.09
N LEU A 8 -20.88 -11.64 -9.87
CA LEU A 8 -19.87 -11.80 -8.81
C LEU A 8 -19.82 -13.24 -8.28
N GLU A 9 -20.97 -13.87 -8.09
CA GLU A 9 -21.05 -15.27 -7.66
C GLU A 9 -20.43 -16.24 -8.68
N SER A 10 -20.51 -15.92 -9.99
CA SER A 10 -19.96 -16.77 -11.05
C SER A 10 -18.45 -16.54 -11.31
N SER A 11 -17.98 -15.30 -11.23
CA SER A 11 -16.58 -14.95 -11.59
C SER A 11 -15.61 -14.91 -10.40
N GLY A 12 -16.14 -14.83 -9.17
CA GLY A 12 -15.35 -14.66 -7.96
C GLY A 12 -14.73 -13.26 -7.81
N ILE A 13 -14.12 -13.01 -6.65
CA ILE A 13 -13.46 -11.74 -6.34
C ILE A 13 -11.96 -11.88 -6.63
N PRO A 14 -11.37 -11.03 -7.49
CA PRO A 14 -9.95 -11.10 -7.84
C PRO A 14 -9.08 -10.53 -6.71
N THR A 15 -8.99 -11.27 -5.60
CA THR A 15 -8.13 -10.90 -4.47
C THR A 15 -6.66 -11.15 -4.80
N LEU A 16 -5.80 -10.22 -4.39
CA LEU A 16 -4.35 -10.42 -4.48
C LEU A 16 -3.89 -11.37 -3.37
N ASP A 17 -2.88 -12.19 -3.65
CA ASP A 17 -2.16 -12.90 -2.61
C ASP A 17 -1.44 -11.92 -1.66
N HIS A 18 -1.03 -12.42 -0.49
CA HIS A 18 -0.45 -11.60 0.57
C HIS A 18 0.80 -10.85 0.11
N ARG A 19 1.67 -11.52 -0.66
CA ARG A 19 2.92 -10.93 -1.13
C ARG A 19 2.64 -9.81 -2.13
N SER A 20 1.81 -10.08 -3.11
CA SER A 20 1.39 -9.11 -4.13
C SER A 20 0.71 -7.89 -3.51
N TYR A 21 -0.16 -8.11 -2.52
CA TYR A 21 -0.81 -7.04 -1.76
C TYR A 21 0.20 -6.17 -1.00
N VAL A 22 1.08 -6.79 -0.18
CA VAL A 22 2.10 -6.08 0.60
C VAL A 22 3.00 -5.26 -0.32
N MET A 23 3.43 -5.81 -1.45
CA MET A 23 4.28 -5.11 -2.40
C MET A 23 3.62 -3.87 -2.99
N LYS A 24 2.33 -3.96 -3.38
CA LYS A 24 1.59 -2.80 -3.89
C LYS A 24 1.43 -1.68 -2.87
N VAL A 25 1.34 -2.01 -1.58
CA VAL A 25 1.16 -1.02 -0.51
C VAL A 25 2.50 -0.45 0.00
N PHE A 26 3.53 -1.29 0.09
CA PHE A 26 4.84 -0.89 0.63
C PHE A 26 5.67 -0.14 -0.40
N PHE A 27 5.55 -0.50 -1.68
CA PHE A 27 6.34 0.04 -2.80
C PHE A 27 5.43 0.36 -4.01
N PRO A 28 4.52 1.35 -3.88
CA PRO A 28 3.57 1.69 -4.93
C PRO A 28 4.30 2.13 -6.21
N GLY A 29 3.90 1.57 -7.35
CA GLY A 29 4.49 1.87 -8.66
C GLY A 29 5.80 1.12 -8.96
N VAL A 30 6.31 0.28 -8.05
CA VAL A 30 7.50 -0.54 -8.30
C VAL A 30 7.09 -1.95 -8.75
N THR A 31 7.45 -2.31 -9.98
CA THR A 31 7.09 -3.61 -10.58
C THR A 31 8.17 -4.68 -10.44
N ASP A 32 9.43 -4.29 -10.30
CA ASP A 32 10.58 -5.20 -10.19
C ASP A 32 11.41 -4.89 -8.93
N HIS A 33 10.78 -5.00 -7.77
CA HIS A 33 11.46 -4.71 -6.52
C HIS A 33 12.44 -5.87 -6.19
N PRO A 34 13.69 -5.61 -5.78
CA PRO A 34 14.65 -6.67 -5.48
C PRO A 34 14.21 -7.66 -4.38
N ILE A 35 13.23 -7.29 -3.54
CA ILE A 35 12.59 -8.17 -2.54
C ILE A 35 11.74 -9.28 -3.19
N LEU A 36 11.34 -9.09 -4.44
CA LEU A 36 10.61 -10.09 -5.23
C LEU A 36 11.53 -11.18 -5.78
N SER A 37 12.82 -10.88 -5.98
CA SER A 37 13.81 -11.83 -6.50
C SER A 37 14.04 -12.98 -5.52
N ASP A 38 14.13 -14.21 -6.03
CA ASP A 38 14.48 -15.39 -5.22
C ASP A 38 15.89 -15.20 -4.61
N PRO A 39 16.06 -15.34 -3.28
CA PRO A 39 17.37 -15.28 -2.63
C PRO A 39 18.41 -16.20 -3.30
N LYS A 40 17.97 -17.34 -3.85
CA LYS A 40 18.84 -18.31 -4.53
C LYS A 40 19.46 -17.78 -5.82
N LEU A 41 18.77 -16.89 -6.54
CA LEU A 41 19.29 -16.28 -7.77
C LEU A 41 20.37 -15.21 -7.48
N ARG A 42 20.35 -14.61 -6.28
CA ARG A 42 21.41 -13.69 -5.82
C ARG A 42 22.70 -14.41 -5.43
N MET A 43 22.60 -15.69 -5.05
CA MET A 43 23.71 -16.49 -4.53
C MET A 43 24.67 -17.01 -5.60
N ASN A 44 24.35 -16.84 -6.90
CA ASN A 44 25.26 -17.17 -8.00
C ASN A 44 26.47 -16.22 -8.13
N GLY A 45 26.60 -15.23 -7.25
CA GLY A 45 27.78 -14.38 -7.09
C GLY A 45 28.18 -14.28 -5.62
N CYS A 46 28.57 -15.39 -5.01
CA CYS A 46 28.93 -15.50 -3.60
C CYS A 46 29.97 -14.43 -3.19
N ARG A 47 29.58 -13.48 -2.32
CA ARG A 47 30.49 -12.53 -1.67
C ARG A 47 30.43 -12.81 -0.16
N PRO A 48 31.18 -13.80 0.36
CA PRO A 48 31.07 -14.27 1.75
C PRO A 48 31.19 -13.16 2.79
N ALA A 49 32.01 -12.14 2.50
CA ALA A 49 32.17 -10.97 3.36
C ALA A 49 30.90 -10.09 3.43
N MET A 50 30.18 -9.94 2.30
CA MET A 50 28.94 -9.18 2.25
C MET A 50 27.82 -9.92 3.00
N ASP A 51 27.73 -11.24 2.84
CA ASP A 51 26.73 -12.05 3.55
C ASP A 51 26.97 -12.00 5.06
N SER A 52 28.23 -12.11 5.50
CA SER A 52 28.60 -11.95 6.91
C SER A 52 28.25 -10.56 7.45
N ALA A 53 28.53 -9.50 6.69
CA ALA A 53 28.17 -8.13 7.07
C ALA A 53 26.64 -7.93 7.16
N MET A 54 25.85 -8.57 6.28
CA MET A 54 24.38 -8.49 6.34
C MET A 54 23.81 -9.23 7.53
N ILE A 55 24.39 -10.37 7.93
CA ILE A 55 24.00 -11.06 9.16
C ILE A 55 24.30 -10.17 10.38
N GLN A 56 25.47 -9.54 10.44
CA GLN A 56 25.81 -8.63 11.53
C GLN A 56 24.90 -7.39 11.53
N PHE A 57 24.56 -6.86 10.35
CA PHE A 57 23.61 -5.75 10.26
C PHE A 57 22.22 -6.15 10.73
N GLU A 58 21.75 -7.36 10.41
CA GLU A 58 20.49 -7.86 10.95
C GLU A 58 20.52 -7.91 12.49
N GLN A 59 21.63 -8.35 13.10
CA GLN A 59 21.79 -8.34 14.56
C GLN A 59 21.75 -6.93 15.16
N LEU A 60 22.22 -5.92 14.43
CA LEU A 60 22.06 -4.52 14.83
C LEU A 60 20.60 -4.09 14.75
N ILE A 61 19.87 -4.48 13.69
CA ILE A 61 18.44 -4.18 13.53
C ILE A 61 17.59 -4.86 14.60
N THR A 62 18.00 -5.99 15.16
CA THR A 62 17.30 -6.61 16.31
C THR A 62 17.63 -5.93 17.65
N ASN A 63 18.66 -5.12 17.72
CA ASN A 63 18.96 -4.32 18.91
C ASN A 63 18.07 -3.06 18.94
N ARG A 64 17.12 -3.03 19.87
CA ARG A 64 16.16 -1.92 20.00
C ARG A 64 16.82 -0.54 20.15
N TYR A 65 17.92 -0.44 20.88
CA TYR A 65 18.58 0.84 21.11
C TYR A 65 19.26 1.34 19.84
N PHE A 66 19.91 0.44 19.11
CA PHE A 66 20.50 0.75 17.81
C PHE A 66 19.42 1.19 16.82
N LEU A 67 18.33 0.43 16.67
CA LEU A 67 17.31 0.72 15.67
C LEU A 67 16.62 2.07 15.92
N LEU A 68 16.31 2.39 17.18
CA LEU A 68 15.75 3.69 17.55
C LEU A 68 16.72 4.85 17.23
N ALA A 69 18.00 4.70 17.59
CA ALA A 69 19.03 5.71 17.31
C ALA A 69 19.32 5.85 15.81
N PHE A 70 19.27 4.74 15.06
CA PHE A 70 19.47 4.69 13.62
C PHE A 70 18.39 5.50 12.89
N ILE A 71 17.11 5.24 13.20
CA ILE A 71 15.98 5.98 12.60
C ILE A 71 16.07 7.46 12.94
N GLU A 72 16.33 7.79 14.21
CA GLU A 72 16.47 9.18 14.66
C GLU A 72 17.62 9.91 13.96
N SER A 73 18.75 9.24 13.77
CA SER A 73 19.93 9.80 13.08
C SER A 73 19.67 10.06 11.60
N LEU A 74 18.92 9.18 10.93
CA LEU A 74 18.49 9.38 9.54
C LEU A 74 17.53 10.56 9.42
N GLU A 75 16.49 10.62 10.27
CA GLU A 75 15.50 11.69 10.23
C GLU A 75 16.05 13.07 10.61
N ALA A 76 17.16 13.14 11.34
CA ALA A 76 17.86 14.38 11.63
C ALA A 76 18.56 14.98 10.40
N GLN A 77 18.80 14.21 9.34
CA GLN A 77 19.50 14.69 8.14
C GLN A 77 18.55 15.50 7.25
N LYS A 78 18.95 16.72 6.88
CA LYS A 78 18.17 17.57 5.97
C LYS A 78 18.00 16.98 4.57
N THR A 79 18.93 16.13 4.15
CA THR A 79 18.89 15.44 2.85
C THR A 79 17.94 14.24 2.83
N PHE A 80 17.49 13.77 3.99
CA PHE A 80 16.62 12.61 4.12
C PHE A 80 15.16 13.00 3.90
N ASN A 81 14.73 12.91 2.64
CA ASN A 81 13.43 13.42 2.20
C ASN A 81 12.30 12.40 2.46
N ILE A 82 11.05 12.79 2.17
CA ILE A 82 9.86 11.96 2.40
C ILE A 82 9.95 10.60 1.66
N ARG A 83 10.49 10.57 0.44
CA ARG A 83 10.66 9.32 -0.32
C ARG A 83 11.62 8.37 0.40
N ASP A 84 12.72 8.90 0.93
CA ASP A 84 13.72 8.10 1.66
C ASP A 84 13.12 7.54 2.96
N LYS A 85 12.38 8.37 3.70
CA LYS A 85 11.66 7.95 4.92
C LYS A 85 10.70 6.80 4.64
N VAL A 86 9.89 6.96 3.59
CA VAL A 86 8.89 5.95 3.18
C VAL A 86 9.56 4.64 2.78
N ASN A 87 10.65 4.71 2.01
CA ASN A 87 11.41 3.55 1.60
C ASN A 87 12.07 2.82 2.78
N VAL A 88 12.76 3.55 3.66
CA VAL A 88 13.40 2.97 4.85
C VAL A 88 12.36 2.32 5.76
N ALA A 89 11.21 2.96 5.99
CA ALA A 89 10.12 2.37 6.76
C ALA A 89 9.63 1.04 6.15
N SER A 90 9.40 0.99 4.84
CA SER A 90 8.99 -0.25 4.16
C SER A 90 10.04 -1.35 4.24
N LEU A 91 11.32 -1.04 4.05
CA LEU A 91 12.41 -2.01 4.16
C LEU A 91 12.56 -2.56 5.58
N LEU A 92 12.49 -1.69 6.59
CA LEU A 92 12.55 -2.07 7.99
C LEU A 92 11.41 -3.01 8.36
N VAL A 93 10.17 -2.68 7.98
CA VAL A 93 9.02 -3.56 8.24
C VAL A 93 9.17 -4.91 7.55
N VAL A 94 9.61 -4.96 6.29
CA VAL A 94 9.87 -6.25 5.61
C VAL A 94 10.93 -7.06 6.35
N SER A 95 12.02 -6.44 6.79
CA SER A 95 13.11 -7.13 7.53
C SER A 95 12.67 -7.68 8.90
N MET A 96 11.54 -7.20 9.44
CA MET A 96 11.01 -7.57 10.74
C MET A 96 9.67 -8.32 10.67
N VAL A 97 9.15 -8.64 9.47
CA VAL A 97 7.83 -9.29 9.32
C VAL A 97 7.75 -10.65 10.01
N GLY A 98 8.87 -11.38 10.10
CA GLY A 98 8.97 -12.64 10.85
C GLY A 98 9.04 -12.47 12.38
N ARG A 99 9.12 -11.23 12.88
CA ARG A 99 9.25 -10.86 14.30
C ARG A 99 8.23 -9.77 14.66
N MET A 100 6.94 -10.03 14.42
CA MET A 100 5.87 -9.04 14.59
C MET A 100 5.79 -8.44 16.00
N GLU A 101 6.11 -9.21 17.05
CA GLU A 101 6.16 -8.71 18.43
C GLU A 101 7.21 -7.61 18.58
N TYR A 102 8.43 -7.87 18.10
CA TYR A 102 9.52 -6.89 18.10
C TYR A 102 9.18 -5.65 17.25
N LEU A 103 8.64 -5.84 16.05
CA LEU A 103 8.17 -4.73 15.22
C LEU A 103 7.16 -3.85 15.95
N THR A 104 6.23 -4.46 16.68
CA THR A 104 5.19 -3.75 17.43
C THR A 104 5.78 -3.00 18.62
N GLU A 105 6.77 -3.57 19.33
CA GLU A 105 7.50 -2.88 20.40
C GLU A 105 8.22 -1.63 19.86
N ILE A 106 8.97 -1.77 18.75
CA ILE A 106 9.68 -0.66 18.11
C ILE A 106 8.71 0.43 17.65
N LEU A 107 7.60 0.03 17.00
CA LEU A 107 6.57 0.95 16.55
C LEU A 107 5.98 1.73 17.72
N ARG A 108 5.65 1.07 18.84
CA ARG A 108 5.16 1.72 20.07
C ARG A 108 6.16 2.74 20.60
N LEU A 109 7.44 2.38 20.72
CA LEU A 109 8.48 3.27 21.23
C LEU A 109 8.67 4.51 20.35
N LEU A 110 8.67 4.33 19.03
CA LEU A 110 8.75 5.44 18.08
C LEU A 110 7.49 6.33 18.13
N LEU A 111 6.30 5.74 18.26
CA LEU A 111 5.06 6.51 18.40
C LEU A 111 5.04 7.33 19.68
N LEU A 112 5.51 6.78 20.81
CA LEU A 112 5.65 7.55 22.06
C LEU A 112 6.57 8.76 21.86
N ARG A 113 7.72 8.59 21.20
CA ARG A 113 8.61 9.72 20.86
C ARG A 113 7.95 10.74 19.93
N LEU A 114 7.13 10.28 18.98
CA LEU A 114 6.37 11.17 18.10
C LEU A 114 5.31 11.95 18.89
N ILE A 115 4.64 11.33 19.86
CA ILE A 115 3.69 12.00 20.77
C ILE A 115 4.41 13.09 21.56
N ASP A 116 5.54 12.77 22.19
CA ASP A 116 6.31 13.74 22.98
C ASP A 116 6.73 14.95 22.15
N LYS A 117 7.21 14.71 20.92
CA LYS A 117 7.54 15.79 19.96
C LYS A 117 6.31 16.59 19.56
N SER A 118 5.17 15.93 19.31
CA SER A 118 3.95 16.56 18.82
C SER A 118 3.29 17.45 19.88
N VAL A 119 3.27 17.01 21.14
CA VAL A 119 2.72 17.77 22.27
C VAL A 119 3.53 19.04 22.54
N ALA A 120 4.83 19.04 22.24
CA ALA A 120 5.67 20.25 22.33
C ALA A 120 5.39 21.29 21.22
N THR A 121 4.60 20.95 20.19
CA THR A 121 4.25 21.88 19.12
C THR A 121 3.00 22.71 19.44
N LYS A 122 2.77 23.79 18.68
CA LYS A 122 1.55 24.61 18.79
C LYS A 122 0.27 23.86 18.39
N HIS A 123 0.38 22.76 17.64
CA HIS A 123 -0.77 22.05 17.07
C HIS A 123 -0.64 20.52 17.18
N PRO A 124 -0.70 19.94 18.41
CA PRO A 124 -0.55 18.50 18.62
C PRO A 124 -1.60 17.65 17.88
N GLN A 125 -2.80 18.20 17.64
CA GLN A 125 -3.88 17.55 16.90
C GLN A 125 -3.56 17.25 15.43
N LEU A 126 -2.46 17.81 14.90
CA LEU A 126 -2.00 17.54 13.54
C LEU A 126 -1.08 16.31 13.46
N MET A 127 -0.71 15.72 14.60
CA MET A 127 0.01 14.45 14.64
C MET A 127 -0.73 13.38 13.83
N LEU A 128 0.00 12.57 13.05
CA LEU A 128 -0.56 11.50 12.20
C LEU A 128 -1.50 11.97 11.08
N ARG A 129 -1.61 13.28 10.81
CA ARG A 129 -2.44 13.81 9.71
C ARG A 129 -1.89 13.48 8.33
N ARG A 130 -0.57 13.36 8.21
CA ARG A 130 0.16 13.07 6.97
C ARG A 130 1.29 12.11 7.28
N THR A 131 1.76 11.39 6.28
CA THR A 131 2.94 10.51 6.42
C THR A 131 4.21 11.32 6.19
N GLU A 132 4.79 11.87 7.25
CA GLU A 132 5.95 12.76 7.17
C GLU A 132 7.20 12.21 7.88
N SER A 133 7.03 11.13 8.66
CA SER A 133 8.09 10.42 9.39
C SER A 133 8.14 8.93 9.06
N VAL A 134 9.28 8.31 9.39
CA VAL A 134 9.50 6.86 9.26
C VAL A 134 8.46 6.10 10.08
N VAL A 135 8.18 6.53 11.31
CA VAL A 135 7.21 5.85 12.19
C VAL A 135 5.79 5.88 11.65
N GLU A 136 5.37 6.98 11.03
CA GLU A 136 4.03 7.08 10.44
C GLU A 136 3.87 6.10 9.26
N LYS A 137 4.90 5.97 8.42
CA LYS A 137 4.86 4.96 7.35
C LYS A 137 4.95 3.54 7.90
N MET A 138 5.76 3.30 8.93
CA MET A 138 5.82 2.00 9.61
C MET A 138 4.46 1.61 10.18
N LEU A 139 3.71 2.55 10.76
CA LEU A 139 2.35 2.32 11.26
C LEU A 139 1.40 1.89 10.13
N THR A 140 1.41 2.60 8.99
CA THR A 140 0.61 2.21 7.81
C THR A 140 0.95 0.80 7.34
N ASN A 141 2.24 0.49 7.28
CA ASN A 141 2.73 -0.83 6.85
C ASN A 141 2.39 -1.94 7.85
N TRP A 142 2.47 -1.68 9.15
CA TRP A 142 2.05 -2.60 10.20
C TRP A 142 0.54 -2.88 10.13
N MET A 143 -0.29 -1.84 9.98
CA MET A 143 -1.73 -1.98 9.77
C MET A 143 -2.05 -2.82 8.53
N THR A 144 -1.29 -2.62 7.45
CA THR A 144 -1.43 -3.40 6.21
C THR A 144 -1.25 -4.90 6.45
N LEU A 145 -0.24 -5.28 7.24
CA LEU A 145 0.02 -6.68 7.59
C LEU A 145 -1.09 -7.25 8.48
N CYS A 146 -1.46 -6.54 9.55
CA CYS A 146 -2.46 -6.99 10.50
C CYS A 146 -3.88 -7.09 9.91
N MET A 147 -4.21 -6.22 8.94
CA MET A 147 -5.54 -6.13 8.36
C MET A 147 -5.71 -6.94 7.08
N TYR A 148 -4.68 -7.63 6.58
CA TYR A 148 -4.79 -8.35 5.29
C TYR A 148 -5.90 -9.40 5.29
N THR A 149 -5.98 -10.26 6.32
CA THR A 149 -7.04 -11.29 6.41
C THR A 149 -8.43 -10.66 6.49
N TYR A 150 -8.60 -9.64 7.34
CA TYR A 150 -9.86 -8.90 7.44
C TYR A 150 -10.26 -8.27 6.10
N LEU A 151 -9.31 -7.63 5.41
CA LEU A 151 -9.54 -7.03 4.10
C LEU A 151 -9.89 -8.09 3.06
N LYS A 152 -9.21 -9.23 3.05
CA LYS A 152 -9.47 -10.30 2.08
C LYS A 152 -10.82 -10.98 2.30
N GLU A 153 -11.17 -11.27 3.55
CA GLU A 153 -12.27 -12.16 3.88
C GLU A 153 -13.57 -11.42 4.22
N GLN A 154 -13.48 -10.19 4.74
CA GLN A 154 -14.65 -9.46 5.25
C GLN A 154 -14.93 -8.19 4.45
N ALA A 155 -13.99 -7.25 4.39
CA ALA A 155 -14.22 -5.95 3.74
C ALA A 155 -14.08 -6.01 2.21
N GLY A 156 -13.27 -6.92 1.70
CA GLY A 156 -12.92 -7.07 0.28
C GLY A 156 -14.12 -7.29 -0.65
N PRO A 157 -15.04 -8.22 -0.33
CA PRO A 157 -16.26 -8.42 -1.11
C PRO A 157 -17.08 -7.14 -1.28
N SER A 158 -17.33 -6.41 -0.20
CA SER A 158 -18.10 -5.16 -0.24
C SER A 158 -17.38 -4.06 -1.02
N LEU A 159 -16.06 -3.93 -0.86
CA LEU A 159 -15.25 -2.98 -1.62
C LEU A 159 -15.25 -3.29 -3.12
N PHE A 160 -15.14 -4.58 -3.49
CA PHE A 160 -15.16 -4.99 -4.88
C PHE A 160 -16.55 -4.81 -5.51
N LEU A 161 -17.62 -5.07 -4.76
CA LEU A 161 -18.99 -4.80 -5.19
C LEU A 161 -19.20 -3.30 -5.45
N LEU A 162 -18.69 -2.42 -4.57
CA LEU A 162 -18.74 -0.98 -4.79
C LEU A 162 -18.00 -0.56 -6.06
N TYR A 163 -16.80 -1.07 -6.28
CA TYR A 163 -16.04 -0.84 -7.51
C TYR A 163 -16.83 -1.28 -8.76
N LYS A 164 -17.37 -2.50 -8.75
CA LYS A 164 -18.20 -3.02 -9.83
C LYS A 164 -19.43 -2.16 -10.06
N ALA A 165 -20.10 -1.69 -9.01
CA ALA A 165 -21.31 -0.87 -9.11
C ALA A 165 -21.01 0.50 -9.75
N ILE A 166 -19.92 1.15 -9.32
CA ILE A 166 -19.46 2.40 -9.93
C ILE A 166 -19.10 2.17 -11.40
N LYS A 167 -18.30 1.15 -11.70
CA LYS A 167 -17.90 0.81 -13.07
C LYS A 167 -19.12 0.57 -13.97
N HIS A 168 -20.04 -0.28 -13.54
CA HIS A 168 -21.25 -0.59 -14.29
C HIS A 168 -22.14 0.64 -14.50
N GLN A 169 -22.25 1.52 -13.50
CA GLN A 169 -23.04 2.75 -13.63
C GLN A 169 -22.39 3.75 -14.60
N VAL A 170 -21.06 3.88 -14.57
CA VAL A 170 -20.31 4.72 -15.52
C VAL A 170 -20.46 4.21 -16.95
N GLU A 171 -20.32 2.90 -17.17
CA GLU A 171 -20.38 2.24 -18.48
C GLU A 171 -21.79 2.23 -19.10
N LYS A 172 -22.84 2.61 -18.36
CA LYS A 172 -24.19 2.78 -18.91
C LYS A 172 -24.34 4.00 -19.82
N GLY A 173 -23.44 4.96 -19.71
CA GLY A 173 -23.50 6.22 -20.46
C GLY A 173 -22.28 6.39 -21.37
N PRO A 174 -22.30 7.41 -22.25
CA PRO A 174 -21.11 7.80 -23.00
C PRO A 174 -19.93 8.12 -22.07
N VAL A 175 -18.76 7.61 -22.42
CA VAL A 175 -17.48 7.91 -21.80
C VAL A 175 -16.53 8.34 -22.90
N ASP A 176 -15.93 9.51 -22.75
CA ASP A 176 -14.93 10.02 -23.68
C ASP A 176 -13.62 9.21 -23.53
N ALA A 177 -13.13 8.64 -24.62
CA ALA A 177 -11.92 7.82 -24.61
C ALA A 177 -10.62 8.64 -24.43
N ILE A 178 -10.64 9.93 -24.73
CA ILE A 178 -9.49 10.85 -24.65
C ILE A 178 -9.47 11.56 -23.31
N THR A 179 -10.58 12.18 -22.89
CA THR A 179 -10.63 12.96 -21.64
C THR A 179 -10.96 12.10 -20.42
N HIS A 180 -11.57 10.93 -20.64
CA HIS A 180 -12.16 10.06 -19.63
C HIS A 180 -13.33 10.66 -18.86
N ASP A 181 -13.95 11.71 -19.40
CA ASP A 181 -15.17 12.27 -18.84
C ASP A 181 -16.35 11.35 -19.15
N ALA A 182 -17.24 11.21 -18.17
CA ALA A 182 -18.35 10.26 -18.25
C ALA A 182 -19.68 10.95 -17.98
N ARG A 183 -20.73 10.51 -18.68
CA ARG A 183 -22.08 11.02 -18.46
C ARG A 183 -22.58 10.75 -17.04
N TYR A 184 -22.21 9.60 -16.47
CA TYR A 184 -22.58 9.18 -15.12
C TYR A 184 -21.37 9.23 -14.16
N SER A 185 -20.62 10.32 -14.21
CA SER A 185 -19.51 10.58 -13.27
C SER A 185 -20.02 10.97 -11.88
N LEU A 186 -19.35 10.50 -10.83
CA LEU A 186 -19.53 10.98 -9.45
C LEU A 186 -18.73 12.27 -9.17
N SER A 187 -17.76 12.61 -10.03
CA SER A 187 -16.98 13.85 -9.95
C SER A 187 -17.57 14.89 -10.90
N GLU A 188 -17.87 16.08 -10.38
CA GLU A 188 -18.36 17.20 -11.18
C GLU A 188 -17.34 17.64 -12.25
N GLU A 189 -16.05 17.58 -11.93
CA GLU A 189 -14.96 17.94 -12.84
C GLU A 189 -14.82 16.96 -14.01
N ARG A 190 -15.30 15.71 -13.84
CA ARG A 190 -15.25 14.63 -14.85
C ARG A 190 -16.60 14.36 -15.49
N LEU A 191 -17.56 15.26 -15.29
CA LEU A 191 -18.91 15.12 -15.82
C LEU A 191 -18.95 15.54 -17.29
N LEU A 192 -19.38 14.63 -18.15
CA LEU A 192 -19.60 14.94 -19.57
C LEU A 192 -20.89 15.75 -19.72
N ARG A 193 -20.74 17.07 -19.84
CA ARG A 193 -21.84 18.05 -19.86
C ARG A 193 -22.56 18.10 -21.20
N GLU A 194 -21.86 17.79 -22.29
CA GLU A 194 -22.42 17.80 -23.63
C GLU A 194 -23.57 16.79 -23.78
N GLN A 195 -24.58 17.19 -24.55
CA GLN A 195 -25.68 16.30 -24.88
C GLN A 195 -25.30 15.43 -26.07
N ILE A 196 -24.91 14.18 -25.79
CA ILE A 196 -24.51 13.21 -26.81
C ILE A 196 -25.65 12.23 -27.07
N THR A 197 -26.16 12.22 -28.30
CA THR A 197 -27.13 11.22 -28.75
C THR A 197 -26.45 9.86 -28.81
N HIS A 198 -27.01 8.87 -28.13
CA HIS A 198 -26.51 7.49 -28.10
C HIS A 198 -27.67 6.50 -28.01
N SER A 199 -27.41 5.23 -28.33
CA SER A 199 -28.36 4.13 -28.18
C SER A 199 -27.64 2.89 -27.62
N HIS A 200 -28.38 2.03 -26.94
CA HIS A 200 -27.86 0.77 -26.44
C HIS A 200 -27.86 -0.28 -27.55
N VAL A 201 -26.73 -0.95 -27.75
CA VAL A 201 -26.57 -2.06 -28.69
C VAL A 201 -26.19 -3.31 -27.90
N VAL A 202 -26.90 -4.42 -28.14
CA VAL A 202 -26.57 -5.72 -27.56
C VAL A 202 -25.75 -6.51 -28.57
N ASN A 203 -24.50 -6.79 -28.24
CA ASN A 203 -23.61 -7.59 -29.07
C ASN A 203 -23.64 -9.05 -28.61
N HIS A 204 -23.62 -9.98 -29.56
CA HIS A 204 -23.48 -11.42 -29.31
C HIS A 204 -22.07 -11.88 -29.71
N PRO A 205 -21.09 -11.84 -28.78
CA PRO A 205 -19.76 -12.34 -29.09
C PRO A 205 -19.79 -13.85 -29.35
N LEU A 206 -19.10 -14.30 -30.40
CA LEU A 206 -18.87 -15.72 -30.66
C LEU A 206 -17.94 -16.25 -29.57
N GLY A 207 -18.41 -17.21 -28.78
CA GLY A 207 -17.61 -17.86 -27.73
C GLY A 207 -16.40 -18.57 -28.33
N ALA A 208 -15.22 -18.36 -27.72
CA ALA A 208 -14.00 -19.10 -28.01
C ALA A 208 -13.93 -20.40 -27.21
#